data_AF-A0A2P1QXJ3-F1
#
_entry.id   AF-A0A2P1QXJ3-F1
#
_cell.length_a   1.000
_cell.length_b   1.000
_cell.length_c   1.000
_cell.angle_alpha   90.00
_cell.angle_beta   90.00
_cell.angle_gamma   90.00
#
_symmetry.space_group_name_H-M   'P 1'
#
loop_
_entity.id
_entity.type
_entity.pdbx_description
1 polymer ?
#
loop_
_entity_poly.entity_id
_entity_poly.type
_entity_poly.pdbx_seq_one_letter_code
_entity_poly.pdbx_strand_id
1 'polypeptide(L)'
;MRKELSEKIGFSRTDLESLPKRFDSISYSDVVSAVRLTLLPKDKLAKQIVFASVLGALKGFNERDLKPFHTNHKYIFAELGSEVLKTVEVSSDTISDETRIKLLKEAFDYGIRKVYHLEWKLYTSKEIY
;
A
#
# COMPACT_ATOMS: atom_id res chain seq x y z
N MET A 1 33.00 15.65 0.79
CA MET A 1 31.78 15.95 0.02
C MET A 1 30.80 14.79 0.13
N ARG A 2 29.72 14.94 0.93
CA ARG A 2 28.54 14.06 0.89
C ARG A 2 27.32 14.98 1.02
N LYS A 3 26.80 15.42 -0.12
CA LYS A 3 25.58 16.22 -0.22
C LYS A 3 24.37 15.28 -0.32
N GLU A 4 23.39 15.58 0.53
CA GLU A 4 21.95 15.59 0.25
C GLU A 4 21.27 14.28 -0.20
N LEU A 5 20.72 13.55 0.78
CA LEU A 5 19.53 12.71 0.59
C LEU A 5 18.58 12.86 1.80
N SER A 6 18.34 14.12 2.21
CA SER A 6 17.26 14.48 3.12
C SER A 6 16.18 15.23 2.36
N GLU A 7 15.60 14.59 1.35
CA GLU A 7 14.28 15.01 0.87
C GLU A 7 13.26 14.27 1.73
N LYS A 8 12.95 14.89 2.88
CA LYS A 8 11.76 14.58 3.67
C LYS A 8 10.57 14.61 2.72
N ILE A 9 10.03 13.43 2.40
CA ILE A 9 8.71 13.32 1.79
C ILE A 9 7.72 13.80 2.86
N GLY A 10 7.44 15.10 2.85
CA GLY A 10 6.51 15.75 3.75
C GLY A 10 5.08 15.36 3.40
N PHE A 11 4.62 14.24 3.94
CA PHE A 11 3.20 14.03 4.11
C PHE A 11 2.73 14.92 5.26
N SER A 12 1.75 15.80 5.01
CA SER A 12 1.20 16.62 6.07
C SER A 12 0.43 15.70 7.05
N ARG A 13 0.53 15.95 8.35
CA ARG A 13 -0.23 15.20 9.37
C ARG A 13 -1.73 15.21 9.09
N THR A 14 -2.21 16.28 8.46
CA THR A 14 -3.60 16.52 8.10
C THR A 14 -4.14 15.54 7.04
N ASP A 15 -3.28 15.04 6.14
CA ASP A 15 -3.69 14.04 5.13
C ASP A 15 -4.00 12.68 5.77
N LEU A 16 -3.39 12.39 6.92
CA LEU A 16 -3.55 11.14 7.68
C LEU A 16 -4.78 11.15 8.62
N GLU A 17 -5.31 12.33 8.96
CA GLU A 17 -6.43 12.49 9.91
C GLU A 17 -7.81 12.18 9.29
N SER A 18 -7.89 12.06 7.95
CA SER A 18 -9.12 11.68 7.24
C SER A 18 -9.42 10.18 7.26
N LEU A 19 -8.52 9.36 7.82
CA LEU A 19 -8.64 7.90 7.82
C LEU A 19 -9.34 7.41 9.12
N PRO A 20 -10.22 6.38 9.05
CA PRO A 20 -11.09 5.99 10.15
C PRO A 20 -10.31 5.53 11.40
N LYS A 21 -10.82 5.92 12.59
CA LYS A 21 -10.24 5.82 13.95
C LYS A 21 -10.04 4.39 14.52
N ARG A 22 -9.68 3.41 13.71
CA ARG A 22 -9.14 2.10 14.19
C ARG A 22 -7.78 1.82 13.56
N PHE A 23 -6.85 2.76 13.72
CA PHE A 23 -5.41 2.50 13.53
C PHE A 23 -4.84 1.98 14.83
N ASP A 24 -5.09 0.71 15.15
CA ASP A 24 -4.18 0.01 16.04
C ASP A 24 -2.90 -0.30 15.23
N SER A 25 -2.07 0.75 15.21
CA SER A 25 -0.64 0.88 14.88
C SER A 25 -0.09 0.14 13.66
N ILE A 26 -0.37 0.63 12.45
CA ILE A 26 0.59 0.41 11.35
C ILE A 26 1.84 1.22 11.70
N SER A 27 2.95 0.54 12.02
CA SER A 27 4.20 1.22 12.35
C SER A 27 4.76 1.96 11.13
N TYR A 28 5.32 3.15 11.36
CA TYR A 28 6.06 3.88 10.32
C TYR A 28 7.22 3.05 9.75
N SER A 29 7.88 2.22 10.57
CA SER A 29 8.92 1.29 10.10
C SER A 29 8.40 0.30 9.08
N ASP A 30 7.17 -0.16 9.25
CA ASP A 30 6.56 -1.17 8.41
C ASP A 30 6.12 -0.54 7.09
N VAL A 31 5.61 0.69 7.14
CA VAL A 31 5.35 1.47 5.92
C VAL A 31 6.64 1.64 5.10
N VAL A 32 7.73 2.07 5.73
CA VAL A 32 9.02 2.26 5.03
C VAL A 32 9.53 0.94 4.47
N SER A 33 9.43 -0.16 5.22
CA SER A 33 9.89 -1.47 4.79
C SER A 33 9.06 -2.02 3.63
N ALA A 34 7.74 -1.89 3.70
CA ALA A 34 6.82 -2.30 2.65
C ALA A 34 7.05 -1.48 1.37
N VAL A 35 7.21 -0.17 1.48
CA VAL A 35 7.50 0.71 0.34
C VAL A 35 8.86 0.38 -0.31
N ARG A 36 9.86 -0.04 0.47
CA ARG A 36 11.14 -0.50 -0.11
C ARG A 36 11.02 -1.80 -0.89
N LEU A 37 10.01 -2.61 -0.60
CA LEU A 37 9.70 -3.85 -1.31
C LEU A 37 8.78 -3.62 -2.52
N THR A 38 8.26 -2.39 -2.70
CA THR A 38 7.43 -2.04 -3.86
C THR A 38 8.24 -1.34 -4.95
N LEU A 39 7.88 -1.61 -6.20
CA LEU A 39 8.36 -0.81 -7.32
C LEU A 39 7.51 0.46 -7.43
N LEU A 40 8.06 1.60 -7.01
CA LEU A 40 7.36 2.88 -7.10
C LEU A 40 7.47 3.49 -8.51
N PRO A 41 6.35 3.91 -9.11
CA PRO A 41 6.35 4.63 -10.38
C PRO A 41 6.90 6.06 -10.21
N LYS A 42 7.31 6.65 -11.34
CA LYS A 42 7.80 8.05 -11.38
C LYS A 42 6.66 9.06 -11.26
N ASP A 43 5.51 8.76 -11.88
CA ASP A 43 4.34 9.64 -11.87
C ASP A 43 3.82 9.85 -10.43
N LYS A 44 3.41 11.10 -10.13
CA LYS A 44 3.01 11.52 -8.78
C LYS A 44 1.72 10.81 -8.34
N LEU A 45 0.72 10.72 -9.21
CA LEU A 45 -0.56 10.11 -8.88
C LEU A 45 -0.42 8.59 -8.78
N ALA A 46 0.25 7.97 -9.75
CA ALA A 46 0.55 6.55 -9.71
C ALA A 46 1.31 6.17 -8.44
N LYS A 47 2.25 7.00 -7.99
CA LYS A 47 2.99 6.77 -6.74
C LYS A 47 2.06 6.81 -5.52
N GLN A 48 1.10 7.73 -5.50
CA GLN A 48 0.09 7.81 -4.43
C GLN A 48 -0.86 6.60 -4.45
N ILE A 49 -1.26 6.13 -5.63
CA ILE A 49 -2.09 4.93 -5.80
C ILE A 49 -1.36 3.69 -5.26
N VAL A 50 -0.09 3.50 -5.65
CA VAL A 50 0.73 2.39 -5.12
C VAL A 50 0.93 2.53 -3.61
N PHE A 51 1.15 3.74 -3.11
CA PHE A 51 1.29 3.96 -1.67
C PHE A 51 0.00 3.62 -0.90
N ALA A 52 -1.16 4.04 -1.43
CA ALA A 52 -2.46 3.72 -0.83
C ALA A 52 -2.71 2.21 -0.78
N SER A 53 -2.35 1.47 -1.83
CA SER A 53 -2.50 0.01 -1.83
C SER A 53 -1.55 -0.68 -0.85
N VAL A 54 -0.33 -0.17 -0.66
CA VAL A 54 0.59 -0.65 0.38
C VAL A 54 0.01 -0.46 1.77
N LEU A 55 -0.56 0.72 2.06
CA LEU A 55 -1.23 0.96 3.35
C LEU A 55 -2.42 0.03 3.55
N GLY A 56 -3.21 -0.20 2.51
CA GLY A 56 -4.31 -1.15 2.53
C GLY A 56 -3.84 -2.57 2.83
N ALA A 57 -2.74 -3.01 2.22
CA ALA A 57 -2.17 -4.33 2.50
C ALA A 57 -1.67 -4.43 3.95
N LEU A 58 -0.93 -3.43 4.45
CA LEU A 58 -0.49 -3.43 5.85
C LEU A 58 -1.69 -3.48 6.83
N LYS A 59 -2.77 -2.78 6.51
CA LYS A 59 -4.03 -2.90 7.26
C LYS A 59 -4.59 -4.31 7.19
N GLY A 60 -4.65 -4.91 5.99
CA GLY A 60 -5.13 -6.28 5.82
C GLY A 60 -4.31 -7.31 6.60
N PHE A 61 -2.98 -7.13 6.66
CA PHE A 61 -2.09 -7.95 7.50
C PHE A 61 -2.43 -7.83 8.98
N ASN A 62 -2.64 -6.60 9.46
CA ASN A 62 -3.05 -6.35 10.85
C ASN A 62 -4.42 -6.95 11.18
N GLU A 63 -5.42 -6.80 10.28
CA GLU A 63 -6.77 -7.34 10.47
C GLU A 63 -6.82 -8.88 10.48
N ARG A 64 -5.86 -9.53 9.84
CA ARG A 64 -5.76 -11.00 9.76
C ARG A 64 -4.72 -11.60 10.70
N ASP A 65 -4.09 -10.79 11.54
CA ASP A 65 -3.00 -11.20 12.43
C ASP A 65 -1.85 -11.94 11.69
N LEU A 66 -1.55 -11.48 10.46
CA LEU A 66 -0.52 -12.03 9.61
C LEU A 66 0.73 -11.15 9.63
N LYS A 67 1.91 -11.77 9.64
CA LYS A 67 3.19 -11.04 9.64
C LYS A 67 3.52 -10.51 8.23
N PRO A 68 3.51 -9.19 7.96
CA PRO A 68 3.68 -8.65 6.61
C PRO A 68 5.02 -9.00 5.95
N PHE A 69 6.07 -9.17 6.75
CA PHE A 69 7.44 -9.42 6.25
C PHE A 69 7.88 -10.88 6.35
N HIS A 70 6.96 -11.80 6.67
CA HIS A 70 7.25 -13.23 6.58
C HIS A 70 7.66 -13.60 5.15
N THR A 71 8.53 -14.60 5.00
CA THR A 71 9.08 -15.01 3.69
C THR A 71 7.97 -15.33 2.68
N ASN A 72 6.88 -15.93 3.14
CA ASN A 72 5.74 -16.31 2.30
C ASN A 72 4.76 -15.17 2.04
N HIS A 73 4.91 -14.01 2.67
CA HIS A 73 3.92 -12.91 2.60
C HIS A 73 4.46 -11.69 1.88
N LYS A 74 5.76 -11.39 2.06
CA LYS A 74 6.40 -10.15 1.61
C LYS A 74 6.36 -9.94 0.09
N TYR A 75 6.13 -11.01 -0.69
CA TYR A 75 6.04 -10.92 -2.15
C TYR A 75 4.86 -10.07 -2.62
N ILE A 76 3.79 -9.94 -1.81
CA ILE A 76 2.62 -9.10 -2.11
C ILE A 76 3.06 -7.67 -2.45
N PHE A 77 4.04 -7.12 -1.73
CA PHE A 77 4.48 -5.74 -1.92
C PHE A 77 5.07 -5.51 -3.33
N ALA A 78 5.80 -6.50 -3.86
CA ALA A 78 6.30 -6.43 -5.23
C ALA A 78 5.17 -6.49 -6.26
N GLU A 79 4.16 -7.35 -6.03
CA GLU A 79 2.99 -7.48 -6.89
C GLU A 79 2.16 -6.19 -6.94
N LEU A 80 1.89 -5.59 -5.77
CA LEU A 80 1.08 -4.37 -5.63
C LEU A 80 1.57 -3.23 -6.53
N GLY A 81 2.88 -3.03 -6.62
CA GLY A 81 3.46 -1.94 -7.43
C GLY A 81 3.13 -2.05 -8.93
N SER A 82 2.96 -3.27 -9.44
CA SER A 82 2.71 -3.52 -10.86
C SER A 82 1.24 -3.80 -11.19
N GLU A 83 0.48 -4.37 -10.24
CA GLU A 83 -0.90 -4.79 -10.49
C GLU A 83 -1.91 -3.68 -10.25
N VAL A 84 -1.73 -2.86 -9.19
CA VAL A 84 -2.74 -1.85 -8.83
C VAL A 84 -2.94 -0.82 -9.94
N LEU A 85 -1.87 -0.47 -10.66
CA LEU A 85 -1.91 0.49 -11.76
C LEU A 85 -2.55 -0.07 -13.03
N LYS A 86 -2.66 -1.41 -13.15
CA LYS A 86 -3.42 -2.04 -14.24
C LYS A 86 -4.92 -2.10 -13.92
N THR A 87 -5.25 -2.20 -12.64
CA THR A 87 -6.64 -2.28 -12.17
C THR A 87 -7.29 -0.92 -12.02
N VAL A 88 -6.51 0.11 -11.74
CA VAL A 88 -6.98 1.48 -11.59
C VAL A 88 -6.69 2.20 -12.91
N GLU A 89 -7.73 2.54 -13.67
CA GLU A 89 -7.59 3.29 -14.92
C GLU A 89 -7.10 4.71 -14.63
N VAL A 90 -5.77 4.91 -14.71
CA VAL A 90 -5.16 6.23 -14.52
C VAL A 90 -5.05 6.92 -15.88
N SER A 91 -6.06 7.70 -16.26
CA SER A 91 -5.93 8.65 -17.36
C SER A 91 -5.26 9.93 -16.86
N SER A 92 -4.08 10.23 -17.39
CA SER A 92 -3.44 11.54 -17.23
C SER A 92 -4.20 12.50 -18.11
N ASP A 93 -5.03 13.34 -17.50
CA ASP A 93 -5.06 14.80 -17.71
C ASP A 93 -6.26 15.36 -16.93
N THR A 94 -6.00 16.22 -15.94
CA THR A 94 -7.00 16.94 -15.13
C THR A 94 -8.09 16.05 -14.49
N ILE A 95 -7.69 15.22 -13.55
CA ILE A 95 -8.65 14.47 -12.72
C ILE A 95 -9.14 15.34 -11.56
N SER A 96 -10.43 15.31 -11.27
CA SER A 96 -10.99 16.05 -10.12
C SER A 96 -10.48 15.46 -8.80
N ASP A 97 -10.50 16.28 -7.73
CA ASP A 97 -10.13 15.83 -6.39
C ASP A 97 -11.03 14.68 -5.90
N GLU A 98 -12.32 14.70 -6.23
CA GLU A 98 -13.25 13.61 -5.89
C GLU A 98 -12.86 12.30 -6.57
N THR A 99 -12.55 12.33 -7.87
CA THR A 99 -12.09 11.15 -8.59
C THR A 99 -10.76 10.66 -8.02
N ARG A 100 -9.85 11.56 -7.70
CA ARG A 100 -8.57 11.20 -7.07
C ARG A 100 -8.78 10.52 -5.71
N ILE A 101 -9.63 11.05 -4.84
CA ILE A 101 -9.96 10.41 -3.55
C ILE A 101 -10.55 9.02 -3.77
N LYS A 102 -11.46 8.87 -4.74
CA LYS A 102 -12.04 7.57 -5.11
C LYS A 102 -10.98 6.56 -5.54
N LEU A 103 -10.06 6.96 -6.43
CA LEU A 103 -8.96 6.09 -6.89
C LEU A 103 -8.05 5.66 -5.73
N LEU A 104 -7.71 6.58 -4.82
CA LEU A 104 -6.88 6.25 -3.65
C LEU A 104 -7.60 5.27 -2.71
N LYS A 105 -8.91 5.43 -2.52
CA LYS A 105 -9.72 4.50 -1.72
C LYS A 105 -9.81 3.13 -2.37
N GLU A 106 -10.04 3.06 -3.68
CA GLU A 106 -10.08 1.80 -4.42
C GLU A 106 -8.73 1.07 -4.38
N ALA A 107 -7.63 1.81 -4.50
CA ALA A 107 -6.28 1.26 -4.36
C ALA A 107 -6.02 0.72 -2.95
N PHE A 108 -6.46 1.44 -1.93
CA PHE A 108 -6.40 1.00 -0.53
C PHE A 108 -7.20 -0.30 -0.32
N ASP A 109 -8.46 -0.35 -0.76
CA ASP A 109 -9.32 -1.53 -0.65
C ASP A 109 -8.77 -2.71 -1.47
N TYR A 110 -8.10 -2.43 -2.61
CA TYR A 110 -7.38 -3.45 -3.38
C TYR A 110 -6.23 -4.07 -2.56
N GLY A 111 -5.46 -3.26 -1.85
CA GLY A 111 -4.40 -3.72 -0.95
C GLY A 111 -4.90 -4.70 0.11
N ILE A 112 -6.02 -4.37 0.77
CA ILE A 112 -6.67 -5.26 1.77
C ILE A 112 -7.07 -6.58 1.11
N ARG A 113 -7.80 -6.52 -0.02
CA ARG A 113 -8.28 -7.71 -0.74
C ARG A 113 -7.13 -8.63 -1.16
N LYS A 114 -5.98 -8.07 -1.55
CA LYS A 114 -4.79 -8.83 -1.93
C LYS A 114 -4.27 -9.69 -0.78
N VAL A 115 -4.27 -9.16 0.46
CA VAL A 115 -3.86 -9.91 1.65
C VAL A 115 -4.88 -11.00 2.00
N TYR A 116 -6.17 -10.71 1.89
CA TYR A 116 -7.20 -11.73 2.14
C TYR A 116 -7.10 -12.88 1.13
N HIS A 117 -6.75 -12.58 -0.12
CA HIS A 117 -6.49 -13.61 -1.14
C HIS A 117 -5.24 -14.45 -0.82
N LEU A 118 -4.18 -13.85 -0.28
CA LEU A 118 -3.01 -14.58 0.21
C LEU A 118 -3.37 -15.51 1.35
N GLU A 119 -4.06 -15.01 2.38
CA GLU A 119 -4.51 -15.81 3.52
C GLU A 119 -5.28 -17.05 3.05
N TRP A 120 -6.24 -16.85 2.14
CA TRP A 120 -7.00 -17.94 1.56
C TRP A 120 -6.12 -18.94 0.80
N LYS A 121 -5.17 -18.47 -0.01
CA LYS A 121 -4.20 -19.33 -0.70
C LYS A 121 -3.39 -20.18 0.29
N LEU A 122 -2.84 -19.57 1.34
CA LEU A 122 -2.06 -20.26 2.37
C LEU A 122 -2.90 -21.32 3.10
N TYR A 123 -4.17 -21.00 3.39
CA TYR A 123 -5.12 -21.95 3.97
C TYR A 123 -5.32 -23.17 3.08
N THR A 124 -5.53 -22.94 1.79
CA THR A 124 -5.75 -24.03 0.83
C THR A 124 -4.50 -24.84 0.51
N SER A 125 -3.29 -24.26 0.62
CA SER A 125 -2.03 -24.97 0.39
C SER A 125 -1.53 -25.78 1.59
N LYS A 126 -2.22 -25.69 2.75
CA LYS A 126 -1.77 -26.25 4.05
C LYS A 126 -0.43 -25.66 4.56
N GLU A 127 0.00 -24.52 4.03
CA GLU A 127 1.25 -23.84 4.42
C GLU A 127 1.05 -22.82 5.55
N ILE A 128 -0.01 -22.96 6.34
CA ILE A 128 -0.31 -22.07 7.48
C ILE A 128 0.64 -22.29 8.69
N TYR A 129 1.53 -23.29 8.64
CA TYR A 129 2.46 -23.61 9.74
C TYR A 129 3.93 -23.45 9.33
#